data_AF-A0A945MCJ9-F1
#
_entry.id   AF-A0A945MCJ9-F1
#
_cell.length_a   1.000
_cell.length_b   1.000
_cell.length_c   1.000
_cell.angle_alpha   90.00
_cell.angle_beta   90.00
_cell.angle_gamma   90.00
#
_symmetry.space_group_name_H-M   'P 1'
#
loop_
_entity.id
_entity.type
_entity.pdbx_description
1 polymer ?
#
loop_
_entity_poly.entity_id
_entity_poly.type
_entity_poly.pdbx_seq_one_letter_code
_entity_poly.pdbx_strand_id
1 'polypeptide(L)'
;MARRYADPSGQWTLKIPVPYTKGVWHDDLIALSGQVDMKGDGIVQHAGDLETQSDIALGHIRTVLADLGAGMPDLTKLVVFYKTDGGVDEDAYRARLGEMIRGEAELAVTFVPLPNLGYPGMMVEIDGYGVKAPDRAMARRSAELEGLMPLGGPFVHGIRCGEMVFTSGQDARDAAGKLLHPGDSVAQSKVCLDATARILGALDADMNDAVKFNAYYKGEGTAEE
;
A
#
# COMPACT_ATOMS: atom_id res chain seq x y z
N MET A 1 5.06 -15.31 19.82
CA MET A 1 4.09 -14.61 20.70
C MET A 1 2.66 -15.05 20.34
N ALA A 2 1.63 -14.88 21.20
CA ALA A 2 0.25 -15.11 20.78
C ALA A 2 -0.20 -14.04 19.76
N ARG A 3 -1.08 -14.40 18.81
CA ARG A 3 -1.66 -13.42 17.86
C ARG A 3 -2.51 -12.40 18.61
N ARG A 4 -2.33 -11.13 18.30
CA ARG A 4 -3.22 -10.03 18.72
C ARG A 4 -4.05 -9.59 17.52
N TYR A 5 -5.32 -9.34 17.75
CA TYR A 5 -6.25 -8.88 16.71
C TYR A 5 -6.73 -7.49 17.09
N ALA A 6 -6.94 -6.64 16.09
CA ALA A 6 -7.54 -5.33 16.26
C ALA A 6 -8.89 -5.26 15.56
N ASP A 7 -9.91 -4.95 16.35
CA ASP A 7 -11.27 -4.68 15.89
C ASP A 7 -11.87 -3.55 16.75
N PRO A 8 -11.33 -2.33 16.62
CA PRO A 8 -11.70 -1.21 17.48
C PRO A 8 -13.17 -0.85 17.31
N SER A 9 -13.85 -0.58 18.43
CA SER A 9 -15.27 -0.24 18.44
C SER A 9 -15.60 0.97 17.58
N GLY A 10 -16.72 0.92 16.85
CA GLY A 10 -17.20 2.04 16.05
C GLY A 10 -16.62 2.13 14.64
N GLN A 11 -15.76 1.17 14.24
CA GLN A 11 -15.33 1.06 12.86
C GLN A 11 -16.40 0.47 11.94
N TRP A 12 -16.18 0.68 10.65
CA TRP A 12 -17.04 0.18 9.58
C TRP A 12 -17.07 -1.35 9.54
N THR A 13 -18.15 -1.92 8.99
CA THR A 13 -18.23 -3.37 8.75
C THR A 13 -18.63 -3.67 7.32
N LEU A 14 -18.43 -4.91 6.88
CA LEU A 14 -18.89 -5.35 5.57
C LEU A 14 -20.38 -5.70 5.64
N LYS A 15 -21.09 -5.60 4.51
CA LYS A 15 -22.51 -6.00 4.43
C LYS A 15 -22.73 -7.50 4.55
N ILE A 16 -21.66 -8.30 4.50
CA ILE A 16 -21.68 -9.74 4.63
C ILE A 16 -21.06 -10.16 5.98
N PRO A 17 -21.67 -11.13 6.70
CA PRO A 17 -21.12 -11.62 7.95
C PRO A 17 -19.93 -12.53 7.65
N VAL A 18 -18.72 -11.97 7.71
CA VAL A 18 -17.47 -12.71 7.56
C VAL A 18 -16.60 -12.52 8.79
N PRO A 19 -15.90 -13.57 9.28
CA PRO A 19 -15.02 -13.47 10.44
C PRO A 19 -13.69 -12.84 10.01
N TYR A 20 -13.65 -11.52 9.89
CA TYR A 20 -12.43 -10.77 9.58
C TYR A 20 -12.08 -9.80 10.71
N THR A 21 -10.80 -9.40 10.75
CA THR A 21 -10.24 -8.44 11.71
C THR A 21 -9.72 -7.23 10.95
N LYS A 22 -9.64 -6.06 11.57
CA LYS A 22 -9.07 -4.87 10.92
C LYS A 22 -7.56 -4.91 10.87
N GLY A 23 -6.94 -5.57 11.84
CA GLY A 23 -5.52 -5.88 11.82
C GLY A 23 -5.19 -7.11 12.65
N VAL A 24 -4.02 -7.68 12.40
CA VAL A 24 -3.42 -8.74 13.19
C VAL A 24 -1.95 -8.43 13.42
N TRP A 25 -1.48 -8.66 14.64
CA TRP A 25 -0.07 -8.60 14.99
C TRP A 25 0.40 -9.96 15.51
N HIS A 26 1.44 -10.49 14.88
CA HIS A 26 2.09 -11.73 15.31
C HIS A 26 3.60 -11.63 15.15
N ASP A 27 4.31 -11.96 16.23
CA ASP A 27 5.76 -11.77 16.36
C ASP A 27 6.14 -10.32 16.01
N ASP A 28 6.83 -10.09 14.89
CA ASP A 28 7.25 -8.74 14.50
C ASP A 28 6.36 -8.14 13.38
N LEU A 29 5.40 -8.89 12.82
CA LEU A 29 4.61 -8.47 11.65
C LEU A 29 3.19 -8.03 12.01
N ILE A 30 2.82 -6.85 11.53
CA ILE A 30 1.45 -6.34 11.51
C ILE A 30 0.93 -6.44 10.08
N ALA A 31 -0.22 -7.08 9.90
CA ALA A 31 -0.98 -7.07 8.65
C ALA A 31 -2.33 -6.41 8.90
N LEU A 32 -2.71 -5.49 8.02
CA LEU A 32 -4.00 -4.83 8.05
C LEU A 32 -4.98 -5.53 7.09
N SER A 33 -6.26 -5.29 7.29
CA SER A 33 -7.25 -5.39 6.22
C SER A 33 -7.35 -4.03 5.53
N GLY A 34 -7.79 -4.01 4.27
CA GLY A 34 -8.04 -2.76 3.54
C GLY A 34 -9.00 -1.84 4.31
N GLN A 35 -8.61 -0.59 4.47
CA GLN A 35 -9.36 0.45 5.17
C GLN A 35 -10.02 1.40 4.18
N VAL A 36 -11.25 1.80 4.50
CA VAL A 36 -12.16 2.50 3.58
C VAL A 36 -13.03 3.48 4.34
N ASP A 37 -13.61 4.46 3.64
CA ASP A 37 -14.61 5.38 4.17
C ASP A 37 -16.01 4.76 4.15
N MET A 38 -16.31 3.98 5.19
CA MET A 38 -17.64 3.41 5.42
C MET A 38 -18.09 3.59 6.86
N LYS A 39 -19.35 3.30 7.15
CA LYS A 39 -19.88 3.11 8.51
C LYS A 39 -20.19 1.65 8.81
N GLY A 40 -20.58 1.37 10.06
CA GLY A 40 -20.83 0.03 10.61
C GLY A 40 -21.86 -0.82 9.86
N ASP A 41 -22.58 -0.29 8.88
CA ASP A 41 -23.54 -0.96 8.00
C ASP A 41 -23.04 -1.12 6.54
N GLY A 42 -21.77 -0.82 6.28
CA GLY A 42 -21.16 -0.87 4.95
C GLY A 42 -21.65 0.21 3.99
N ILE A 43 -22.15 1.33 4.51
CA ILE A 43 -22.51 2.50 3.69
C ILE A 43 -21.30 3.42 3.53
N VAL A 44 -20.93 3.72 2.29
CA VAL A 44 -19.91 4.72 1.92
C VAL A 44 -20.37 6.11 2.33
N GLN A 45 -19.52 6.88 3.03
CA GLN A 45 -19.94 8.18 3.57
C GLN A 45 -19.78 9.32 2.56
N HIS A 46 -18.64 9.40 1.85
CA HIS A 46 -18.34 10.48 0.91
C HIS A 46 -18.22 9.95 -0.51
N ALA A 47 -19.33 9.41 -1.04
CA ALA A 47 -19.35 8.75 -2.35
C ALA A 47 -18.78 9.66 -3.46
N GLY A 48 -17.78 9.16 -4.19
CA GLY A 48 -17.14 9.89 -5.29
C GLY A 48 -16.01 10.85 -4.88
N ASP A 49 -15.78 11.08 -3.59
CA ASP A 49 -14.73 11.97 -3.09
C ASP A 49 -13.43 11.19 -2.76
N LEU A 50 -12.48 11.15 -3.70
CA LEU A 50 -11.23 10.41 -3.52
C LEU A 50 -10.39 10.95 -2.35
N GLU A 51 -10.31 12.26 -2.19
CA GLU A 51 -9.45 12.92 -1.21
C GLU A 51 -9.96 12.68 0.20
N THR A 52 -11.24 12.94 0.45
CA THR A 52 -11.86 12.75 1.76
C THR A 52 -11.87 11.28 2.16
N GLN A 53 -12.15 10.36 1.22
CA GLN A 53 -12.09 8.93 1.52
C GLN A 53 -10.67 8.46 1.86
N SER A 54 -9.64 9.06 1.25
CA SER A 54 -8.23 8.75 1.55
C SER A 54 -7.85 9.16 2.97
N ASP A 55 -8.23 10.37 3.38
CA ASP A 55 -7.99 10.87 4.74
C ASP A 55 -8.67 9.99 5.80
N ILE A 56 -9.93 9.61 5.56
CA ILE A 56 -10.69 8.73 6.46
C ILE A 56 -10.07 7.33 6.52
N ALA A 57 -9.69 6.75 5.38
CA ALA A 57 -9.02 5.45 5.34
C ALA A 57 -7.69 5.46 6.13
N LEU A 58 -6.88 6.51 5.99
CA LEU A 58 -5.67 6.71 6.79
C LEU A 58 -6.00 6.86 8.29
N GLY A 59 -7.05 7.60 8.64
CA GLY A 59 -7.53 7.70 10.02
C GLY A 59 -7.93 6.35 10.63
N HIS A 60 -8.58 5.49 9.85
CA HIS A 60 -8.87 4.12 10.25
C HIS A 60 -7.59 3.30 10.47
N ILE A 61 -6.59 3.42 9.58
CA ILE A 61 -5.28 2.77 9.77
C ILE A 61 -4.63 3.20 11.09
N ARG A 62 -4.60 4.49 11.40
CA ARG A 62 -4.07 5.00 12.69
C ARG A 62 -4.80 4.37 13.87
N THR A 63 -6.11 4.26 13.80
CA THR A 63 -6.95 3.66 14.85
C THR A 63 -6.65 2.17 15.04
N VAL A 64 -6.53 1.42 13.95
CA VAL A 64 -6.20 -0.03 13.99
C VAL A 64 -4.81 -0.26 14.56
N LEU A 65 -3.82 0.53 14.14
CA LEU A 65 -2.46 0.44 14.68
C LEU A 65 -2.44 0.73 16.18
N ALA A 66 -3.16 1.77 16.62
CA ALA A 66 -3.25 2.12 18.04
C ALA A 66 -3.86 0.98 18.89
N ASP A 67 -4.90 0.29 18.39
CA ASP A 67 -5.52 -0.86 19.06
C ASP A 67 -4.55 -2.06 19.19
N LEU A 68 -3.66 -2.23 18.21
CA LEU A 68 -2.55 -3.18 18.29
C LEU A 68 -1.41 -2.70 19.21
N GLY A 69 -1.43 -1.47 19.71
CA GLY A 69 -0.31 -0.86 20.45
C GLY A 69 0.89 -0.50 19.56
N ALA A 70 0.62 -0.19 18.30
CA ALA A 70 1.55 0.30 17.29
C ALA A 70 1.17 1.72 16.85
N GLY A 71 1.99 2.35 16.02
CA GLY A 71 1.71 3.63 15.39
C GLY A 71 2.16 3.69 13.93
N MET A 72 1.92 4.81 13.27
CA MET A 72 2.37 5.04 11.89
C MET A 72 3.88 4.82 11.68
N PRO A 73 4.78 5.16 12.64
CA PRO A 73 6.19 4.85 12.49
C PRO A 73 6.50 3.35 12.41
N ASP A 74 5.56 2.46 12.76
CA ASP A 74 5.71 1.01 12.61
C ASP A 74 5.26 0.52 11.22
N LEU A 75 4.51 1.33 10.45
CA LEU A 75 4.06 1.00 9.11
C LEU A 75 5.26 0.96 8.14
N THR A 76 5.30 -0.03 7.26
CA THR A 76 6.41 -0.26 6.30
C THR A 76 5.93 -0.33 4.86
N LYS A 77 4.66 -0.69 4.61
CA LYS A 77 4.09 -0.74 3.27
C LYS A 77 2.63 -0.31 3.25
N LEU A 78 2.24 0.44 2.23
CA LEU A 78 0.85 0.66 1.83
C LEU A 78 0.59 0.14 0.42
N VAL A 79 -0.63 -0.34 0.19
CA VAL A 79 -1.19 -0.59 -1.14
C VAL A 79 -2.47 0.22 -1.26
N VAL A 80 -2.52 1.11 -2.24
CA VAL A 80 -3.59 2.09 -2.46
C VAL A 80 -4.34 1.68 -3.71
N PHE A 81 -5.47 1.02 -3.52
CA PHE A 81 -6.39 0.71 -4.61
C PHE A 81 -7.34 1.88 -4.79
N TYR A 82 -7.35 2.50 -5.97
CA TYR A 82 -8.18 3.67 -6.19
C TYR A 82 -8.97 3.58 -7.49
N LYS A 83 -10.20 4.08 -7.46
CA LYS A 83 -11.08 4.08 -8.62
C LYS A 83 -10.69 5.19 -9.58
N THR A 84 -10.52 4.84 -10.86
CA THR A 84 -10.30 5.81 -11.93
C THR A 84 -10.75 5.25 -13.28
N ASP A 85 -11.22 6.13 -14.15
CA ASP A 85 -11.48 5.89 -15.57
C ASP A 85 -10.36 6.48 -16.46
N GLY A 86 -9.24 6.86 -15.84
CA GLY A 86 -8.14 7.59 -16.47
C GLY A 86 -8.14 9.09 -16.17
N GLY A 87 -9.18 9.63 -15.51
CA GLY A 87 -9.25 11.04 -15.15
C GLY A 87 -8.42 11.48 -13.94
N VAL A 88 -7.95 10.53 -13.11
CA VAL A 88 -7.12 10.83 -11.94
C VAL A 88 -5.65 10.94 -12.36
N ASP A 89 -5.04 12.09 -12.07
CA ASP A 89 -3.58 12.26 -12.12
C ASP A 89 -2.96 11.54 -10.90
N GLU A 90 -2.38 10.35 -11.16
CA GLU A 90 -1.79 9.51 -10.11
C GLU A 90 -0.56 10.17 -9.45
N ASP A 91 0.22 10.98 -10.19
CA ASP A 91 1.40 11.63 -9.62
C ASP A 91 0.99 12.73 -8.64
N ALA A 92 -0.04 13.51 -8.99
CA ALA A 92 -0.64 14.48 -8.08
C ALA A 92 -1.31 13.81 -6.87
N TYR A 93 -2.06 12.72 -7.09
CA TYR A 93 -2.71 11.97 -6.02
C TYR A 93 -1.69 11.34 -5.06
N ARG A 94 -0.60 10.76 -5.59
CA ARG A 94 0.51 10.24 -4.79
C ARG A 94 1.13 11.34 -3.93
N ALA A 95 1.46 12.50 -4.52
CA ALA A 95 2.01 13.62 -3.76
C ALA A 95 1.07 14.05 -2.62
N ARG A 96 -0.23 14.12 -2.91
CA ARG A 96 -1.25 14.51 -1.94
C ARG A 96 -1.39 13.51 -0.79
N LEU A 97 -1.41 12.21 -1.09
CA LEU A 97 -1.38 11.16 -0.07
C LEU A 97 -0.10 11.26 0.78
N GLY A 98 1.04 11.53 0.13
CA GLY A 98 2.32 11.76 0.81
C GLY A 98 2.27 12.91 1.82
N GLU A 99 1.60 14.03 1.49
CA GLU A 99 1.37 15.12 2.44
C GLU A 99 0.53 14.69 3.66
N MET A 100 -0.50 13.85 3.47
CA MET A 100 -1.37 13.37 4.55
C MET A 100 -0.63 12.51 5.60
N ILE A 101 0.51 11.92 5.24
CA ILE A 101 1.33 11.06 6.11
C ILE A 101 2.71 11.64 6.41
N ARG A 102 2.99 12.86 5.94
CA ARG A 102 4.31 13.50 6.05
C ARG A 102 4.73 13.60 7.51
N GLY A 103 5.91 13.08 7.82
CA GLY A 103 6.48 13.12 9.17
C GLY A 103 5.96 12.05 10.12
N GLU A 104 5.04 11.19 9.69
CA GLU A 104 4.48 10.13 10.53
C GLU A 104 5.07 8.76 10.25
N ALA A 105 5.46 8.50 9.00
CA ALA A 105 6.04 7.24 8.56
C ALA A 105 6.96 7.46 7.36
N GLU A 106 7.92 6.55 7.17
CA GLU A 106 8.68 6.35 5.94
C GLU A 106 8.38 4.92 5.47
N LEU A 107 7.89 4.74 4.24
CA LEU A 107 7.34 3.45 3.81
C LEU A 107 7.38 3.23 2.29
N ALA A 108 7.29 1.95 1.91
CA ALA A 108 7.03 1.55 0.53
C ALA A 108 5.54 1.72 0.18
N VAL A 109 5.21 2.09 -1.06
CA VAL A 109 3.82 2.28 -1.51
C VAL A 109 3.59 1.64 -2.87
N THR A 110 2.37 1.17 -3.11
CA THR A 110 1.93 0.72 -4.44
C THR A 110 0.58 1.37 -4.73
N PHE A 111 0.49 2.14 -5.81
CA PHE A 111 -0.79 2.66 -6.31
C PHE A 111 -1.32 1.71 -7.38
N VAL A 112 -2.62 1.40 -7.31
CA VAL A 112 -3.28 0.46 -8.21
C VAL A 112 -4.57 1.11 -8.72
N PRO A 113 -4.57 1.64 -9.95
CA PRO A 113 -5.78 2.15 -10.58
C PRO A 113 -6.72 1.01 -10.94
N LEU A 114 -7.99 1.12 -10.53
CA LEU A 114 -9.04 0.14 -10.81
C LEU A 114 -10.27 0.83 -11.41
N PRO A 115 -11.03 0.14 -12.28
CA PRO A 115 -12.28 0.70 -12.81
C PRO A 115 -13.38 0.78 -11.74
N ASN A 116 -13.35 -0.11 -10.73
CA ASN A 116 -14.34 -0.19 -9.65
C ASN A 116 -13.70 -0.75 -8.37
N LEU A 117 -14.36 -0.48 -7.23
CA LEU A 117 -14.04 -1.04 -5.90
C LEU A 117 -15.27 -1.79 -5.34
N GLY A 118 -15.15 -2.33 -4.12
CA GLY A 118 -16.11 -3.29 -3.55
C GLY A 118 -17.57 -2.82 -3.44
N TYR A 119 -17.82 -1.52 -3.28
CA TYR A 119 -19.17 -0.95 -3.20
C TYR A 119 -19.33 0.31 -4.06
N PRO A 120 -20.54 0.61 -4.56
CA PRO A 120 -20.83 1.86 -5.25
C PRO A 120 -20.46 3.08 -4.42
N GLY A 121 -19.80 4.06 -5.04
CA GLY A 121 -19.34 5.29 -4.40
C GLY A 121 -17.96 5.21 -3.76
N MET A 122 -17.39 4.01 -3.56
CA MET A 122 -16.01 3.88 -3.10
C MET A 122 -15.03 4.41 -4.15
N MET A 123 -14.07 5.20 -3.69
CA MET A 123 -13.00 5.79 -4.49
C MET A 123 -11.63 5.27 -4.10
N VAL A 124 -11.43 4.82 -2.86
CA VAL A 124 -10.16 4.25 -2.41
C VAL A 124 -10.36 3.16 -1.35
N GLU A 125 -9.47 2.17 -1.38
CA GLU A 125 -9.20 1.23 -0.32
C GLU A 125 -7.69 1.18 -0.06
N ILE A 126 -7.28 1.34 1.20
CA ILE A 126 -5.86 1.38 1.58
C ILE A 126 -5.55 0.19 2.51
N ASP A 127 -4.72 -0.72 2.03
CA ASP A 127 -4.19 -1.86 2.78
C ASP A 127 -2.73 -1.61 3.19
N GLY A 128 -2.22 -2.30 4.21
CA GLY A 128 -0.86 -2.09 4.66
C GLY A 128 -0.25 -3.20 5.52
N TYR A 129 1.06 -3.11 5.61
CA TYR A 129 1.89 -3.91 6.50
C TYR A 129 2.71 -2.99 7.39
N GLY A 130 2.87 -3.41 8.65
CA GLY A 130 3.81 -2.80 9.59
C GLY A 130 4.76 -3.84 10.16
N VAL A 131 5.88 -3.37 10.67
CA VAL A 131 6.85 -4.20 11.38
C VAL A 131 7.20 -3.55 12.70
N LYS A 132 6.88 -4.25 13.78
CA LYS A 132 7.08 -3.82 15.15
C LYS A 132 7.43 -5.02 16.02
N ALA A 133 8.58 -4.97 16.68
CA ALA A 133 8.89 -5.91 17.75
C ALA A 133 8.17 -5.52 19.06
N PRO A 134 7.79 -6.51 19.89
CA PRO A 134 7.08 -6.25 21.14
C PRO A 134 7.94 -5.53 22.19
N ASP A 135 9.24 -5.79 22.22
CA ASP A 135 10.14 -5.46 23.33
C ASP A 135 11.47 -4.80 22.91
N ARG A 136 11.66 -4.52 21.62
CA ARG A 136 12.87 -3.88 21.09
C ARG A 136 12.56 -2.89 19.97
N ALA A 137 13.49 -1.97 19.74
CA ALA A 137 13.46 -1.12 18.56
C ALA A 137 13.78 -1.92 17.30
N MET A 138 13.13 -1.57 16.18
CA MET A 138 13.40 -2.18 14.88
C MET A 138 14.34 -1.28 14.07
N ALA A 139 15.49 -1.82 13.67
CA ALA A 139 16.40 -1.12 12.76
C ALA A 139 15.73 -0.97 11.39
N ARG A 140 15.75 0.25 10.85
CA ARG A 140 15.14 0.61 9.57
C ARG A 140 16.19 1.15 8.62
N ARG A 141 16.09 0.76 7.35
CA ARG A 141 16.94 1.27 6.27
C ARG A 141 16.12 1.37 5.00
N SER A 142 15.97 2.57 4.48
CA SER A 142 15.32 2.83 3.20
C SER A 142 16.32 2.72 2.04
N ALA A 143 15.77 2.51 0.85
CA ALA A 143 16.48 2.54 -0.41
C ALA A 143 15.76 3.47 -1.38
N GLU A 144 16.50 4.47 -1.84
CA GLU A 144 16.15 5.34 -2.96
C GLU A 144 17.27 5.21 -3.98
N LEU A 145 16.90 4.85 -5.21
CA LEU A 145 17.85 4.41 -6.23
C LEU A 145 17.86 5.42 -7.37
N GLU A 146 19.05 5.83 -7.77
CA GLU A 146 19.23 6.63 -8.97
C GLU A 146 18.76 5.88 -10.22
N GLY A 147 18.15 6.62 -11.15
CA GLY A 147 17.62 6.08 -12.40
C GLY A 147 16.24 5.44 -12.29
N LEU A 148 15.67 5.31 -11.09
CA LEU A 148 14.25 5.00 -10.89
C LEU A 148 13.43 6.29 -10.72
N MET A 149 12.14 6.22 -11.04
CA MET A 149 11.22 7.35 -10.90
C MET A 149 11.06 7.76 -9.43
N PRO A 150 11.37 9.01 -9.05
CA PRO A 150 11.20 9.46 -7.68
C PRO A 150 9.72 9.41 -7.23
N LEU A 151 9.44 8.71 -6.13
CA LEU A 151 8.08 8.60 -5.62
C LEU A 151 7.60 9.84 -4.85
N GLY A 152 8.55 10.62 -4.30
CA GLY A 152 8.28 11.76 -3.43
C GLY A 152 8.05 11.35 -1.97
N GLY A 153 8.59 12.13 -1.04
CA GLY A 153 8.52 11.81 0.38
C GLY A 153 7.08 11.80 0.92
N PRO A 154 6.73 10.83 1.80
CA PRO A 154 7.65 9.94 2.51
C PRO A 154 7.78 8.54 1.89
N PHE A 155 7.49 8.39 0.60
CA PHE A 155 7.56 7.12 -0.09
C PHE A 155 8.99 6.82 -0.57
N VAL A 156 9.44 5.59 -0.34
CA VAL A 156 10.78 5.10 -0.72
C VAL A 156 10.68 3.92 -1.68
N HIS A 157 11.69 3.66 -2.52
CA HIS A 157 11.62 2.52 -3.46
C HIS A 157 11.61 1.18 -2.71
N GLY A 158 12.29 1.10 -1.58
CA GLY A 158 12.13 -0.01 -0.65
C GLY A 158 12.54 0.36 0.77
N ILE A 159 12.12 -0.46 1.72
CA ILE A 159 12.47 -0.33 3.13
C ILE A 159 12.72 -1.70 3.73
N ARG A 160 13.85 -1.82 4.45
CA ARG A 160 14.14 -2.94 5.35
C ARG A 160 13.79 -2.54 6.78
N CYS A 161 13.08 -3.41 7.47
CA CYS A 161 12.77 -3.29 8.89
C CYS A 161 13.01 -4.63 9.58
N GLY A 162 14.10 -4.76 10.33
CA GLY A 162 14.57 -6.06 10.82
C GLY A 162 14.89 -7.04 9.69
N GLU A 163 14.24 -8.20 9.68
CA GLU A 163 14.41 -9.23 8.64
C GLU A 163 13.50 -9.05 7.43
N MET A 164 12.51 -8.16 7.52
CA MET A 164 11.55 -7.94 6.44
C MET A 164 12.02 -6.84 5.49
N VAL A 165 11.87 -7.08 4.20
CA VAL A 165 12.08 -6.08 3.13
C VAL A 165 10.77 -5.88 2.37
N PHE A 166 10.39 -4.63 2.16
CA PHE A 166 9.23 -4.24 1.39
C PHE A 166 9.66 -3.31 0.24
N THR A 167 9.14 -3.56 -0.95
CA THR A 167 9.37 -2.73 -2.13
C THR A 167 8.12 -1.92 -2.46
N SER A 168 8.31 -0.71 -2.98
CA SER A 168 7.24 0.04 -3.64
C SER A 168 6.85 -0.63 -4.95
N GLY A 169 5.67 -0.31 -5.45
CA GLY A 169 5.27 -0.73 -6.80
C GLY A 169 6.28 -0.20 -7.81
N GLN A 170 6.67 -1.05 -8.76
CA GLN A 170 7.53 -0.64 -9.87
C GLN A 170 6.65 -0.57 -11.11
N ASP A 171 6.72 0.55 -11.82
CA ASP A 171 6.17 0.70 -13.15
C ASP A 171 7.29 0.88 -14.18
N ALA A 172 6.97 0.69 -15.45
CA ALA A 172 7.95 0.77 -16.51
C ALA A 172 8.18 2.23 -16.93
N ARG A 173 8.54 3.11 -15.99
CA ARG A 173 8.91 4.51 -16.27
C ARG A 173 10.39 4.75 -16.04
N ASP A 174 10.97 5.68 -16.79
CA ASP A 174 12.31 6.20 -16.48
C ASP A 174 12.28 7.20 -15.31
N ALA A 175 13.47 7.67 -14.91
CA ALA A 175 13.62 8.65 -13.82
C ALA A 175 12.90 10.00 -14.08
N ALA A 176 12.58 10.32 -15.34
CA ALA A 176 11.81 11.50 -15.71
C ALA A 176 10.29 11.24 -15.75
N GLY A 177 9.86 10.02 -15.39
CA GLY A 177 8.46 9.60 -15.40
C GLY A 177 7.94 9.21 -16.78
N LYS A 178 8.79 9.10 -17.81
CA LYS A 178 8.36 8.71 -19.15
C LYS A 178 8.17 7.21 -19.22
N LEU A 179 7.01 6.78 -19.74
CA LEU A 179 6.72 5.38 -20.01
C LEU A 179 7.72 4.76 -21.00
N LEU A 180 8.23 3.59 -20.62
CA LEU A 180 9.09 2.73 -21.39
C LEU A 180 8.26 1.63 -22.07
N HIS A 181 8.67 1.24 -23.28
CA HIS A 181 8.09 0.14 -24.05
C HIS A 181 6.54 0.19 -24.16
N PRO A 182 5.95 1.29 -24.65
CA PRO A 182 4.49 1.42 -24.73
C PRO A 182 3.88 0.31 -25.57
N GLY A 183 2.91 -0.42 -25.01
CA GLY A 183 2.22 -1.53 -25.67
C GLY A 183 2.93 -2.88 -25.60
N ASP A 184 4.11 -2.97 -24.98
CA ASP A 184 4.85 -4.23 -24.78
C ASP A 184 4.89 -4.60 -23.29
N SER A 185 3.88 -5.35 -22.85
CA SER A 185 3.74 -5.77 -21.46
C SER A 185 4.89 -6.66 -20.98
N VAL A 186 5.52 -7.42 -21.88
CA VAL A 186 6.65 -8.30 -21.55
C VAL A 186 7.90 -7.46 -21.28
N ALA A 187 8.21 -6.50 -22.14
CA ALA A 187 9.32 -5.59 -21.92
C ALA A 187 9.10 -4.73 -20.67
N GLN A 188 7.88 -4.23 -20.45
CA GLN A 188 7.53 -3.49 -19.23
C GLN A 188 7.69 -4.34 -17.97
N SER A 189 7.28 -5.61 -18.00
CA SER A 189 7.45 -6.53 -16.88
C SER A 189 8.93 -6.74 -16.53
N LYS A 190 9.80 -6.86 -17.54
CA LYS A 190 11.25 -6.96 -17.32
C LYS A 190 11.81 -5.72 -16.62
N VAL A 191 11.43 -4.52 -17.06
CA VAL A 191 11.82 -3.27 -16.40
C VAL A 191 11.41 -3.27 -14.91
N CYS A 192 10.18 -3.68 -14.62
CA CYS A 192 9.67 -3.72 -13.24
C CYS A 192 10.43 -4.74 -12.37
N LEU A 193 10.73 -5.93 -12.92
CA LEU A 193 11.48 -6.97 -12.23
C LEU A 193 12.94 -6.58 -12.01
N ASP A 194 13.59 -5.98 -13.00
CA ASP A 194 14.96 -5.49 -12.89
C ASP A 194 15.07 -4.37 -11.83
N ALA A 195 14.12 -3.43 -11.81
CA ALA A 195 14.03 -2.41 -10.77
C ALA A 195 13.84 -3.04 -9.39
N THR A 196 12.94 -4.02 -9.26
CA THR A 196 12.72 -4.76 -8.00
C THR A 196 14.00 -5.44 -7.51
N ALA A 197 14.71 -6.16 -8.40
CA ALA A 197 15.96 -6.82 -8.05
C ALA A 197 17.04 -5.84 -7.58
N ARG A 198 17.14 -4.67 -8.22
CA ARG A 198 18.07 -3.60 -7.81
C ARG A 198 17.72 -3.06 -6.42
N ILE A 199 16.44 -2.83 -6.13
CA ILE A 199 15.98 -2.35 -4.81
C ILE A 199 16.29 -3.37 -3.72
N LEU A 200 16.01 -4.65 -3.97
CA LEU A 200 16.34 -5.73 -3.03
C LEU A 200 17.84 -5.78 -2.78
N GLY A 201 18.67 -5.73 -3.83
CA GLY A 201 20.12 -5.72 -3.71
C GLY A 201 20.65 -4.55 -2.88
N ALA A 202 20.04 -3.36 -3.03
CA ALA A 202 20.36 -2.21 -2.19
C ALA A 202 20.00 -2.43 -0.71
N LEU A 203 19.10 -3.35 -0.40
CA LEU A 203 18.60 -3.70 0.94
C LEU A 203 19.17 -5.02 1.50
N ASP A 204 20.30 -5.49 0.94
CA ASP A 204 20.96 -6.76 1.30
C ASP A 204 20.02 -7.96 1.19
N ALA A 205 19.24 -8.02 0.11
CA ALA A 205 18.34 -9.11 -0.24
C ALA A 205 18.39 -9.38 -1.76
N ASP A 206 17.82 -10.49 -2.20
CA ASP A 206 17.64 -10.79 -3.62
C ASP A 206 16.27 -11.42 -3.93
N MET A 207 16.04 -11.74 -5.21
CA MET A 207 14.75 -12.28 -5.67
C MET A 207 14.42 -13.66 -5.09
N ASN A 208 15.39 -14.42 -4.58
CA ASN A 208 15.16 -15.70 -3.89
C ASN A 208 14.65 -15.50 -2.45
N ASP A 209 14.82 -14.31 -1.87
CA ASP A 209 14.27 -13.96 -0.55
C ASP A 209 12.78 -13.57 -0.62
N ALA A 210 12.23 -13.47 -1.83
CA ALA A 210 10.88 -12.97 -2.01
C ALA A 210 9.83 -14.03 -1.67
N VAL A 211 9.00 -13.71 -0.66
CA VAL A 211 7.95 -14.61 -0.13
C VAL A 211 6.54 -14.28 -0.62
N LYS A 212 6.33 -13.08 -1.19
CA LYS A 212 5.06 -12.63 -1.77
C LYS A 212 5.31 -11.68 -2.92
N PHE A 213 4.67 -11.94 -4.06
CA PHE A 213 4.62 -11.03 -5.20
C PHE A 213 3.17 -10.67 -5.53
N ASN A 214 2.95 -9.39 -5.82
CA ASN A 214 1.73 -8.92 -6.46
C ASN A 214 2.12 -8.34 -7.82
N ALA A 215 1.48 -8.81 -8.88
CA ALA A 215 1.64 -8.25 -10.22
C ALA A 215 0.30 -7.69 -10.67
N TYR A 216 0.28 -6.42 -11.05
CA TYR A 216 -0.88 -5.75 -11.61
C TYR A 216 -0.58 -5.46 -13.08
N TYR A 217 -1.47 -5.87 -13.97
CA TYR A 217 -1.32 -5.67 -15.40
C TYR A 217 -2.67 -5.30 -16.01
N LYS A 218 -2.63 -4.48 -17.06
CA LYS A 218 -3.80 -4.25 -17.89
C LYS A 218 -4.02 -5.49 -18.75
N GLY A 219 -5.05 -6.28 -18.42
CA GLY A 219 -5.54 -7.35 -19.27
C GLY A 219 -6.48 -6.81 -20.35
N GLU A 220 -6.68 -7.60 -21.41
CA GLU A 220 -7.75 -7.37 -22.40
C GLU A 220 -9.06 -8.07 -22.03
N GLY A 221 -9.09 -8.79 -20.91
CA GLY A 221 -10.26 -9.52 -20.45
C GLY A 221 -11.43 -8.58 -20.11
N THR A 222 -12.61 -8.94 -20.59
CA THR A 222 -13.86 -8.29 -20.17
C THR A 222 -14.42 -9.00 -18.94
N ALA A 223 -15.31 -8.35 -18.17
CA ALA A 223 -15.95 -8.98 -17.00
C ALA A 223 -16.81 -10.21 -17.34
N GLU A 224 -16.94 -10.54 -18.63
CA GLU A 224 -17.73 -11.66 -19.15
C GLU A 224 -16.87 -12.86 -19.59
N GLU A 225 -15.55 -12.83 -19.35
CA GLU A 225 -14.61 -13.94 -19.63
C GLU A 225 -14.00 -14.54 -18.35
#